data_AF-A0A813EPV0-F1
#
_entry.id   AF-A0A813EPV0-F1
#
_cell.length_a   1.000
_cell.length_b   1.000
_cell.length_c   1.000
_cell.angle_alpha   90.00
_cell.angle_beta   90.00
_cell.angle_gamma   90.00
#
_symmetry.space_group_name_H-M   'P 1'
#
loop_
_entity.id
_entity.type
_entity.pdbx_description
1 polymer ?
#
loop_
_entity_poly.entity_id
_entity_poly.type
_entity_poly.pdbx_seq_one_letter_code
_entity_poly.pdbx_strand_id
1 'polypeptide(L)'
;VLETAKALVEKDRLFQERNPAPQVESARDTANQIFDDIKQAVVMGAPPKHPALSEAKGLEVMMRIAEMDRVALKVLQSAESMQAKDAREEAKLAPQIMPVGNAWVLADAVEKEVALCLAKNPGLK
;
A
#
# COMPACT_ATOMS: atom_id res chain seq x y z
N VAL A 1 28.66 -17.94 5.77
CA VAL A 1 27.23 -18.15 5.50
C VAL A 1 26.38 -17.90 6.74
N LEU A 2 26.39 -18.75 7.77
CA LEU A 2 25.52 -18.50 8.95
C LEU A 2 25.88 -17.20 9.69
N GLU A 3 27.16 -17.01 10.00
CA GLU A 3 27.62 -15.78 10.68
C GLU A 3 27.43 -14.53 9.80
N THR A 4 27.62 -14.65 8.48
CA THR A 4 27.35 -13.55 7.53
C THR A 4 25.85 -13.23 7.47
N ALA A 5 24.99 -14.24 7.43
CA ALA A 5 23.54 -14.07 7.47
C ALA A 5 23.05 -13.38 8.76
N LYS A 6 23.56 -13.79 9.93
CA LYS A 6 23.25 -13.14 11.21
C LYS A 6 23.67 -11.67 11.20
N ALA A 7 24.86 -11.36 10.69
CA ALA A 7 25.35 -9.99 10.60
C ALA A 7 24.50 -9.12 9.65
N LEU A 8 24.02 -9.68 8.54
CA LEU A 8 23.13 -8.98 7.61
C LEU A 8 21.77 -8.69 8.23
N VAL A 9 21.18 -9.65 8.93
CA VAL A 9 19.92 -9.47 9.68
C VAL A 9 20.07 -8.36 10.73
N GLU A 10 21.17 -8.38 11.49
CA GLU A 10 21.41 -7.36 12.51
C GLU A 10 21.63 -5.97 11.89
N LYS A 11 22.32 -5.89 10.76
CA LYS A 11 22.47 -4.63 10.01
C LYS A 11 21.13 -4.09 9.55
N ASP A 12 20.25 -4.94 9.00
CA ASP A 12 18.92 -4.54 8.57
C ASP A 12 18.05 -4.07 9.76
N ARG A 13 18.14 -4.76 10.92
CA ARG A 13 17.47 -4.36 12.16
C ARG A 13 17.88 -2.95 12.59
N LEU A 14 19.19 -2.69 12.66
CA LEU A 14 19.72 -1.37 13.04
C LEU A 14 19.33 -0.28 12.02
N PHE A 15 19.24 -0.63 10.75
CA PHE A 15 18.78 0.29 9.71
C PHE A 15 17.29 0.62 9.86
N GLN A 16 16.45 -0.37 10.17
CA GLN A 16 15.04 -0.17 10.45
C GLN A 16 14.82 0.68 11.70
N GLU A 17 15.58 0.46 12.78
CA GLU A 17 15.46 1.26 14.01
C GLU A 17 15.76 2.74 13.79
N ARG A 18 16.64 3.06 12.83
CA ARG A 18 17.02 4.45 12.51
C ARG A 18 16.06 5.14 11.54
N ASN A 19 15.25 4.38 10.80
CA ASN A 19 14.43 4.91 9.72
C ASN A 19 12.94 4.59 9.93
N PRO A 20 12.07 5.59 10.13
CA PRO A 20 10.65 5.36 10.42
C PRO A 20 9.83 4.86 9.21
N ALA A 21 10.37 4.97 7.99
CA ALA A 21 9.69 4.50 6.79
C ALA A 21 9.80 2.96 6.65
N PRO A 22 8.78 2.29 6.08
CA PRO A 22 8.82 0.85 5.82
C PRO A 22 9.93 0.50 4.82
N GLN A 23 11.05 -0.02 5.34
CA GLN A 23 12.28 -0.34 4.59
C GLN A 23 12.16 -1.66 3.81
N VAL A 24 11.27 -1.72 2.83
CA VAL A 24 10.99 -2.95 2.03
C VAL A 24 12.24 -3.46 1.32
N GLU A 25 12.92 -2.59 0.57
CA GLU A 25 14.09 -2.98 -0.23
C GLU A 25 15.23 -3.51 0.64
N SER A 26 15.42 -2.95 1.85
CA SER A 26 16.44 -3.42 2.79
C SER A 26 16.24 -4.89 3.19
N ALA A 27 14.99 -5.29 3.47
CA ALA A 27 14.68 -6.69 3.78
C ALA A 27 14.90 -7.60 2.57
N ARG A 28 14.47 -7.13 1.39
CA ARG A 28 14.59 -7.86 0.12
C ARG A 28 16.04 -8.11 -0.27
N ASP A 29 16.87 -7.06 -0.22
CA ASP A 29 18.30 -7.12 -0.53
C ASP A 29 19.02 -8.04 0.45
N THR A 30 18.67 -7.96 1.73
CA THR A 30 19.23 -8.85 2.76
C THR A 30 18.85 -10.31 2.50
N ALA A 31 17.58 -10.59 2.17
CA ALA A 31 17.13 -11.94 1.83
C ALA A 31 17.85 -12.49 0.57
N ASN A 32 17.95 -11.66 -0.48
CA ASN A 32 18.67 -12.02 -1.72
C ASN A 32 20.13 -12.33 -1.43
N GLN A 33 20.80 -11.50 -0.62
CA GLN A 33 22.20 -11.69 -0.29
C GLN A 33 22.45 -12.98 0.51
N ILE A 34 21.59 -13.29 1.48
CA ILE A 34 21.68 -14.57 2.23
C ILE A 34 21.45 -15.75 1.28
N PHE A 35 20.50 -15.66 0.36
CA PHE A 35 20.23 -16.69 -0.63
C PHE A 35 21.44 -16.94 -1.55
N ASP A 36 22.06 -15.87 -2.04
CA ASP A 36 23.23 -15.95 -2.91
C ASP A 36 24.45 -16.54 -2.16
N ASP A 37 24.66 -16.14 -0.90
CA ASP A 37 25.70 -16.73 -0.03
C ASP A 37 25.50 -18.24 0.16
N ILE A 38 24.25 -18.69 0.37
CA ILE A 38 23.91 -20.11 0.49
C ILE A 38 24.21 -20.84 -0.83
N LYS A 39 23.78 -20.27 -1.96
CA LYS A 39 24.00 -20.86 -3.29
C LYS A 39 25.49 -20.96 -3.60
N GLN A 40 26.26 -19.91 -3.32
CA GLN A 40 27.71 -19.91 -3.52
C GLN A 40 28.39 -20.98 -2.66
N ALA A 41 28.01 -21.12 -1.39
CA ALA A 41 28.57 -22.15 -0.53
C ALA A 41 28.31 -23.57 -1.04
N VAL A 42 27.11 -23.84 -1.58
CA VAL A 42 26.79 -25.13 -2.21
C VAL A 42 27.64 -25.36 -3.46
N VAL A 43 27.81 -24.34 -4.31
CA VAL A 43 28.67 -24.40 -5.50
C VAL A 43 30.14 -24.68 -5.13
N MET A 44 30.60 -24.14 -4.01
CA MET A 44 31.94 -24.38 -3.46
C MET A 44 32.10 -25.76 -2.79
N GLY A 45 31.07 -26.60 -2.82
CA GLY A 45 31.13 -27.99 -2.35
C GLY A 45 30.55 -28.22 -0.95
N ALA A 46 29.89 -27.23 -0.34
CA ALA A 46 29.21 -27.46 0.93
C ALA A 46 28.00 -28.41 0.74
N PRO A 47 27.79 -29.40 1.63
CA PRO A 47 26.68 -30.33 1.50
C PRO A 47 25.34 -29.59 1.68
N PRO A 48 24.33 -29.81 0.81
CA PRO A 48 23.06 -29.08 0.86
C PRO A 48 22.28 -29.22 2.17
N LYS A 49 22.50 -30.32 2.91
CA LYS A 49 21.87 -30.61 4.20
C LYS A 49 22.72 -30.20 5.41
N HIS A 50 23.71 -29.33 5.21
CA HIS A 50 24.53 -28.85 6.32
C HIS A 50 23.67 -28.03 7.31
N PRO A 51 23.75 -28.27 8.63
CA PRO A 51 22.93 -27.56 9.63
C PRO A 51 23.03 -26.03 9.52
N ALA A 52 24.25 -25.50 9.37
CA ALA A 52 24.47 -24.06 9.23
C ALA A 52 23.83 -23.44 7.96
N LEU A 53 23.68 -24.22 6.87
CA LEU A 53 22.97 -23.75 5.67
C LEU A 53 21.45 -23.79 5.88
N SER A 54 20.96 -24.79 6.61
CA SER A 54 19.55 -24.89 6.99
C SER A 54 19.14 -23.71 7.88
N GLU A 55 19.98 -23.34 8.85
CA GLU A 55 19.76 -22.17 9.70
C GLU A 55 19.81 -20.86 8.91
N ALA A 56 20.80 -20.70 8.03
CA ALA A 56 20.88 -19.53 7.14
C ALA A 56 19.65 -19.43 6.22
N LYS A 57 19.13 -20.56 5.74
CA LYS A 57 17.88 -20.59 4.96
C LYS A 57 16.67 -20.16 5.80
N GLY A 58 16.63 -20.52 7.08
CA GLY A 58 15.62 -20.02 8.02
C GLY A 58 15.66 -18.49 8.16
N LEU A 59 16.86 -17.91 8.24
CA LEU A 59 17.02 -16.45 8.27
C LEU A 59 16.59 -15.78 6.96
N GLU A 60 16.89 -16.38 5.81
CA GLU A 60 16.41 -15.88 4.51
C GLU A 60 14.87 -15.85 4.45
N VAL A 61 14.21 -16.94 4.86
CA VAL A 61 12.74 -17.00 4.89
C VAL A 61 12.16 -15.96 5.85
N MET A 62 12.78 -15.78 7.02
CA MET A 62 12.37 -14.74 7.98
C MET A 62 12.44 -13.35 7.34
N MET A 63 13.50 -13.05 6.59
CA MET A 63 13.65 -11.76 5.90
C MET A 63 12.63 -11.57 4.76
N ARG A 64 12.21 -12.65 4.09
CA ARG A 64 11.10 -12.59 3.11
C ARG A 64 9.76 -12.28 3.75
N ILE A 65 9.49 -12.84 4.92
CA ILE A 65 8.28 -12.51 5.67
C ILE A 65 8.32 -11.03 6.08
N ALA A 66 9.46 -10.56 6.60
CA ALA A 66 9.65 -9.15 6.95
C ALA A 66 9.49 -8.21 5.75
N GLU A 67 9.93 -8.60 4.55
CA GLU A 67 9.69 -7.86 3.30
C GLU A 67 8.18 -7.67 3.07
N MET A 68 7.39 -8.75 3.17
CA MET A 68 5.94 -8.70 2.97
C MET A 68 5.24 -7.85 4.05
N ASP A 69 5.64 -7.97 5.31
CA ASP A 69 5.11 -7.17 6.42
C ASP A 69 5.37 -5.68 6.19
N ARG A 70 6.57 -5.32 5.71
CA ARG A 70 6.93 -3.94 5.38
C ARG A 70 6.14 -3.42 4.19
N VAL A 71 5.84 -4.26 3.19
CA VAL A 71 4.95 -3.88 2.08
C VAL A 71 3.54 -3.60 2.61
N ALA A 72 3.01 -4.45 3.47
CA ALA A 72 1.69 -4.26 4.08
C ALA A 72 1.64 -2.94 4.87
N LEU A 73 2.68 -2.64 5.67
CA LEU A 73 2.78 -1.38 6.40
C LEU A 73 2.82 -0.16 5.47
N LYS A 74 3.56 -0.24 4.35
CA LYS A 74 3.61 0.84 3.34
C LYS A 74 2.24 1.11 2.74
N VAL A 75 1.50 0.04 2.41
CA VAL A 75 0.14 0.15 1.87
C VAL A 75 -0.80 0.78 2.90
N LEU A 76 -0.73 0.34 4.16
CA LEU A 76 -1.53 0.90 5.25
C LEU A 76 -1.29 2.41 5.43
N GLN A 77 -0.03 2.83 5.53
CA GLN A 77 0.34 4.24 5.65
C GLN A 77 -0.14 5.08 4.45
N SER A 78 -0.10 4.51 3.25
CA SER A 78 -0.64 5.17 2.06
C SER A 78 -2.16 5.32 2.13
N ALA A 79 -2.88 4.29 2.59
CA ALA A 79 -4.32 4.31 2.75
C ALA A 79 -4.76 5.35 3.79
N GLU A 80 -4.10 5.38 4.95
CA GLU A 80 -4.32 6.38 6.00
C GLU A 80 -4.05 7.80 5.50
N SER A 81 -2.99 7.99 4.71
CA SER A 81 -2.67 9.30 4.10
C SER A 81 -3.74 9.75 3.11
N MET A 82 -4.29 8.84 2.29
CA MET A 82 -5.38 9.15 1.37
C MET A 82 -6.66 9.50 2.13
N GLN A 83 -7.04 8.70 3.13
CA GLN A 83 -8.20 8.97 3.97
C GLN A 83 -8.10 10.34 4.66
N ALA A 84 -6.92 10.70 5.16
CA ALA A 84 -6.69 12.01 5.77
C ALA A 84 -6.75 13.16 4.77
N LYS A 85 -6.39 12.94 3.49
CA LYS A 85 -6.56 13.95 2.42
C LYS A 85 -8.04 14.12 2.08
N ASP A 86 -8.76 13.02 1.89
CA ASP A 86 -10.20 13.04 1.61
C ASP A 86 -10.96 13.78 2.71
N ALA A 87 -10.67 13.49 3.98
CA ALA A 87 -11.27 14.20 5.12
C ALA A 87 -10.94 15.71 5.14
N ARG A 88 -9.73 16.11 4.72
CA ARG A 88 -9.34 17.52 4.61
C ARG A 88 -10.05 18.22 3.45
N GLU A 89 -10.27 17.53 2.34
CA GLU A 89 -10.98 18.07 1.19
C GLU A 89 -12.48 18.19 1.48
N GLU A 90 -13.08 17.18 2.11
CA GLU A 90 -14.46 17.22 2.59
C GLU A 90 -14.69 18.40 3.56
N ALA A 91 -13.79 18.58 4.53
CA ALA A 91 -13.88 19.70 5.47
C ALA A 91 -13.78 21.08 4.80
N LYS A 92 -13.06 21.19 3.67
CA LYS A 92 -12.99 22.44 2.87
C LYS A 92 -14.23 22.67 2.03
N LEU A 93 -14.86 21.59 1.56
CA LEU A 93 -16.08 21.63 0.75
C LEU A 93 -17.35 21.81 1.59
N ALA A 94 -17.36 21.35 2.84
CA ALA A 94 -18.49 21.49 3.76
C ALA A 94 -19.08 22.92 3.85
N PRO A 95 -18.29 24.01 3.88
CA PRO A 95 -18.84 25.38 3.83
C PRO A 95 -19.22 25.90 2.43
N GLN A 96 -18.80 25.24 1.34
CA GLN A 96 -19.06 25.65 -0.05
C GLN A 96 -20.17 24.86 -0.76
N ILE A 97 -20.61 23.75 -0.19
CA ILE A 97 -21.83 23.07 -0.65
C ILE A 97 -22.99 24.00 -0.28
N MET A 98 -23.33 24.92 -1.19
CA MET A 98 -24.65 25.55 -1.16
C MET A 98 -25.65 24.38 -1.14
N PRO A 99 -26.62 24.37 -0.21
CA PRO A 99 -27.69 23.39 -0.29
C PRO A 99 -28.26 23.48 -1.71
N VAL A 100 -28.39 22.33 -2.36
CA VAL A 100 -29.19 22.16 -3.59
C VAL A 100 -30.67 22.42 -3.26
N GLY A 101 -30.96 23.63 -2.79
CA GLY A 101 -32.28 24.09 -2.40
C GLY A 101 -32.90 24.82 -3.57
N ASN A 102 -32.30 25.95 -3.99
CA ASN A 102 -32.92 26.78 -5.03
C ASN A 102 -32.83 26.18 -6.44
N ALA A 103 -31.73 25.51 -6.80
CA ALA A 103 -31.58 24.92 -8.12
C ALA A 103 -32.52 23.72 -8.34
N TRP A 104 -32.74 22.91 -7.29
CA TRP A 104 -33.67 21.78 -7.34
C TRP A 104 -35.13 22.26 -7.39
N VAL A 105 -35.50 23.25 -6.58
CA VAL A 105 -36.84 23.87 -6.61
C VAL A 105 -37.13 24.51 -7.97
N LEU A 106 -36.13 25.13 -8.62
CA LEU A 106 -36.27 25.69 -9.97
C LEU A 106 -36.36 24.60 -11.04
N ALA A 107 -35.66 23.48 -10.90
CA ALA A 107 -35.77 22.34 -11.81
C ALA A 107 -37.19 21.73 -11.78
N ASP A 108 -37.74 21.51 -10.58
CA ASP A 108 -39.12 21.03 -10.41
C ASP A 108 -40.17 21.96 -11.03
N ALA A 109 -39.93 23.28 -10.97
CA ALA A 109 -40.81 24.27 -11.59
C ALA A 109 -40.75 24.18 -13.13
N VAL A 110 -39.55 24.04 -13.69
CA VAL A 110 -39.34 23.89 -15.14
C VAL A 110 -39.96 22.59 -15.65
N GLU A 111 -39.80 21.47 -14.93
CA GLU A 111 -40.43 20.19 -15.32
C GLU A 111 -41.96 20.29 -15.36
N LYS A 112 -42.57 20.97 -14.37
CA LYS A 112 -44.02 21.21 -14.36
C LYS A 112 -44.47 22.09 -15.53
N GLU A 113 -43.72 23.14 -15.85
CA GLU A 113 -44.05 24.01 -17.00
C GLU A 113 -43.93 23.26 -18.33
N VAL A 114 -42.90 22.45 -18.52
CA VAL A 114 -42.72 21.62 -19.72
C VAL A 114 -43.85 20.60 -19.85
N ALA A 115 -44.24 19.93 -18.75
CA ALA A 115 -45.35 18.99 -18.75
C ALA A 115 -46.69 19.65 -19.12
N LEU A 116 -46.97 20.85 -18.59
CA LEU A 116 -48.18 21.62 -18.93
C LEU A 116 -48.19 22.07 -20.40
N CYS A 117 -47.03 22.44 -20.94
CA CYS A 117 -46.90 22.87 -22.33
C CYS A 117 -47.16 21.70 -23.30
N LEU A 118 -46.63 20.51 -23.00
CA LEU A 118 -46.87 19.28 -23.76
C LEU A 118 -48.34 18.82 -23.67
N ALA A 119 -48.97 18.96 -22.49
CA ALA A 119 -50.38 18.63 -22.32
C ALA A 119 -51.32 19.56 -23.12
N LYS A 120 -50.95 20.84 -23.29
CA LYS A 120 -51.72 21.81 -24.08
C LYS A 120 -51.50 21.68 -25.59
N ASN A 121 -50.36 21.14 -26.02
CA ASN A 121 -50.01 20.96 -27.43
C ASN A 121 -49.60 19.50 -27.73
N PRO A 122 -50.56 18.56 -27.83
CA PRO A 122 -50.27 17.14 -28.02
C PRO A 122 -49.63 16.78 -29.39
N GLY A 123 -49.45 17.76 -30.29
CA GLY A 123 -48.75 17.61 -31.58
C GLY A 123 -47.24 17.83 -31.54
N LEU A 124 -46.67 18.21 -30.39
CA LEU A 124 -45.21 18.25 -30.15
C LEU A 124 -44.79 16.95 -29.45
N LYS A 125 -44.69 15.87 -30.22
CA LYS A 125 -43.98 14.64 -29.84
C LYS A 125 -42.97 14.32 -30.93
#